data_AF-A0A803JB14-F1
#
_entry.id   AF-A0A803JB14-F1
#
_cell.length_a   1.000
_cell.length_b   1.000
_cell.length_c   1.000
_cell.angle_alpha   90.00
_cell.angle_beta   90.00
_cell.angle_gamma   90.00
#
_symmetry.space_group_name_H-M   'P 1'
#
loop_
_entity.id
_entity.type
_entity.pdbx_description
1 polymer ?
#
loop_
_entity_poly.entity_id
_entity_poly.type
_entity_poly.pdbx_seq_one_letter_code
_entity_poly.pdbx_strand_id
1 'polypeptide(L)'
;LCVLVLCLCYWISATLLSAGGRFRSNYAAEEGIEEEIQFAAARQEDPSSLYSDHIPTNAVQKLLLSAGSAVMALYDPYRHDMVAVLGETTGAVALRKLRDQMRRDPEGLQILQERPRIRMSTLDFQTLREMPDGTFGREYARFLDVNHVTPDTRMPVKFVDDEELAYVAQRYREVHDLMHTLLGMPTNMLGEVVVKWFEAVQTGLPMCILGAAFGPLRLNNKRMKKLGVLVPWAVQSGRNARCVLNFYYEKRWGQSVASLREEIGILPPPEIKA
;
A
#
# COMPACT_ATOMS: atom_id res chain seq x y z
N LEU A 1 -3.80 30.98 13.58
CA LEU A 1 -3.80 29.50 13.38
C LEU A 1 -3.27 29.07 12.01
N CYS A 2 -3.67 29.68 10.89
CA CYS A 2 -3.20 29.29 9.55
C CYS A 2 -1.70 29.56 9.31
N VAL A 3 -1.16 30.65 9.85
CA VAL A 3 0.27 31.02 9.71
C VAL A 3 1.19 30.13 10.56
N LEU A 4 0.75 29.68 11.73
CA LEU A 4 1.54 28.81 12.61
C LEU A 4 1.70 27.39 12.04
N VAL A 5 0.68 26.88 11.35
CA VAL A 5 0.74 25.57 10.65
C VAL A 5 1.64 25.66 9.41
N LEU A 6 1.58 26.76 8.66
CA LEU A 6 2.50 27.01 7.54
C LEU A 6 3.95 27.21 8.01
N CYS A 7 4.18 27.89 9.15
CA CYS A 7 5.51 28.02 9.74
C CYS A 7 6.06 26.68 10.23
N LEU A 8 5.23 25.79 10.79
CA LEU A 8 5.65 24.45 11.20
C LEU A 8 6.01 23.58 9.99
N CYS A 9 5.25 23.68 8.88
CA CYS A 9 5.56 23.01 7.62
C CYS A 9 6.82 23.56 6.93
N TYR A 10 7.06 24.87 7.02
CA TYR A 10 8.29 25.49 6.50
C TYR A 10 9.50 25.14 7.36
N TRP A 11 9.33 25.02 8.69
CA TRP A 11 10.40 24.60 9.59
C TRP A 11 10.77 23.12 9.34
N ILE A 12 9.78 22.22 9.24
CA ILE A 12 10.02 20.80 8.92
C ILE A 12 10.66 20.64 7.53
N SER A 13 10.23 21.44 6.53
CA SER A 13 10.86 21.45 5.21
C SER A 13 12.28 22.03 5.22
N ALA A 14 12.54 23.08 6.00
CA ALA A 14 13.86 23.70 6.11
C ALA A 14 14.86 22.81 6.86
N THR A 15 14.42 22.04 7.86
CA THR A 15 15.25 21.04 8.54
C THR A 15 15.58 19.85 7.61
N LEU A 16 14.67 19.50 6.70
CA LEU A 16 14.91 18.48 5.66
C LEU A 16 15.75 19.00 4.47
N LEU A 17 15.66 20.28 4.13
CA LEU A 17 16.46 20.92 3.09
C LEU A 17 17.88 21.30 3.56
N SER A 18 18.07 21.59 4.85
CA SER A 18 19.40 21.78 5.44
C SER A 18 20.20 20.47 5.52
N ALA A 19 19.54 19.31 5.39
CA ALA A 19 20.18 18.00 5.26
C ALA A 19 20.51 17.63 3.80
N GLY A 20 20.13 18.47 2.82
CA GLY A 20 20.41 18.27 1.39
C GLY A 20 21.63 19.07 0.94
N GLY A 21 22.82 18.54 1.22
CA GLY A 21 24.08 19.07 0.72
C GLY A 21 24.07 19.26 -0.80
N ARG A 22 24.36 20.49 -1.23
CA ARG A 22 24.43 20.87 -2.64
C ARG A 22 25.69 20.25 -3.27
N PHE A 23 25.48 19.42 -4.28
CA PHE A 23 26.50 18.68 -5.04
C PHE A 23 27.65 19.58 -5.54
N ARG A 24 28.89 19.26 -5.15
CA ARG A 24 30.12 19.70 -5.83
C ARG A 24 31.25 18.66 -5.67
N SER A 25 31.57 18.03 -6.81
CA SER A 25 32.89 17.53 -7.25
C SER A 25 33.69 16.53 -6.38
N ASN A 26 33.62 15.25 -6.78
CA ASN A 26 34.70 14.26 -7.01
C ASN A 26 35.91 14.10 -6.06
N TYR A 27 35.83 14.46 -4.78
CA TYR A 27 36.86 14.08 -3.78
C TYR A 27 36.31 13.49 -2.46
N ALA A 28 35.00 13.19 -2.37
CA ALA A 28 34.32 12.82 -1.13
C ALA A 28 33.87 11.34 -1.02
N ALA A 29 34.46 10.43 -1.79
CA ALA A 29 33.97 9.05 -1.89
C ALA A 29 34.42 8.14 -0.72
N GLU A 30 35.56 8.44 -0.06
CA GLU A 30 36.06 7.61 1.05
C GLU A 30 35.49 8.06 2.41
N GLU A 31 35.32 9.36 2.66
CA GLU A 31 34.72 9.87 3.90
C GLU A 31 33.22 9.53 4.02
N GLY A 32 32.50 9.48 2.90
CA GLY A 32 31.07 9.13 2.89
C GLY A 32 30.80 7.67 3.26
N ILE A 33 31.75 6.76 3.00
CA ILE A 33 31.61 5.34 3.35
C ILE A 33 31.82 5.14 4.86
N GLU A 34 32.76 5.86 5.47
CA GLU A 34 32.97 5.80 6.92
C GLU A 34 31.83 6.45 7.71
N GLU A 35 31.27 7.57 7.24
CA GLU A 35 30.07 8.18 7.83
C GLU A 35 28.84 7.29 7.67
N GLU A 36 28.63 6.64 6.53
CA GLU A 36 27.50 5.73 6.30
C GLU A 36 27.63 4.44 7.13
N ILE A 37 28.86 3.94 7.33
CA ILE A 37 29.17 2.82 8.25
C ILE A 37 28.99 3.22 9.72
N GLN A 38 29.38 4.44 10.12
CA GLN A 38 29.14 4.95 11.47
C GLN A 38 27.66 5.26 11.73
N PHE A 39 26.92 5.75 10.74
CA PHE A 39 25.48 6.01 10.83
C PHE A 39 24.67 4.71 10.86
N ALA A 40 25.12 3.68 10.13
CA ALA A 40 24.58 2.32 10.22
C ALA A 40 24.88 1.66 11.57
N ALA A 41 26.08 1.91 12.14
CA ALA A 41 26.48 1.39 13.45
C ALA A 41 25.80 2.10 14.64
N ALA A 42 25.21 3.29 14.43
CA ALA A 42 24.58 4.11 15.46
C ALA A 42 23.05 3.97 15.57
N ARG A 43 22.41 3.00 14.88
CA ARG A 43 21.05 2.57 15.27
C ARG A 43 21.14 1.82 16.59
N GLN A 44 21.18 2.56 17.70
CA GLN A 44 20.67 2.04 18.95
C GLN A 44 19.20 1.69 18.69
N GLU A 45 18.89 0.39 18.66
CA GLU A 45 17.51 -0.07 18.67
C GLU A 45 16.84 0.53 19.91
N ASP A 46 15.95 1.51 19.68
CA ASP A 46 15.16 2.10 20.75
C ASP A 46 14.38 0.97 21.44
N PRO A 47 14.55 0.74 22.76
CA PRO A 47 13.88 -0.35 23.45
C PRO A 47 12.34 -0.21 23.47
N SER A 48 11.80 0.93 23.04
CA SER A 48 10.35 1.13 22.83
C SER A 48 9.88 0.81 21.39
N SER A 49 10.80 0.48 20.48
CA SER A 49 10.51 0.13 19.11
C SER A 49 9.91 -1.28 19.03
N LEU A 50 8.69 -1.39 18.50
CA LEU A 50 8.00 -2.67 18.37
C LEU A 50 8.45 -3.46 17.12
N TYR A 51 9.10 -2.79 16.17
CA TYR A 51 9.66 -3.35 14.93
C TYR A 51 10.61 -2.33 14.29
N SER A 52 11.51 -2.77 13.39
CA SER A 52 12.64 -1.97 12.87
C SER A 52 12.35 -0.51 12.46
N ASP A 53 11.16 -0.20 11.93
CA ASP A 53 10.78 1.14 11.44
C ASP A 53 9.72 1.84 12.33
N HIS A 54 9.42 1.30 13.51
CA HIS A 54 8.39 1.81 14.40
C HIS A 54 8.75 3.20 14.96
N ILE A 55 7.80 4.12 14.86
CA ILE A 55 7.86 5.45 15.46
C ILE A 55 6.72 5.53 16.48
N PRO A 56 7.02 5.46 17.79
CA PRO A 56 5.99 5.50 18.83
C PRO A 56 5.27 6.86 18.79
N THR A 57 3.93 6.82 18.87
CA THR A 57 3.11 8.03 18.87
C THR A 57 2.05 8.01 19.97
N ASN A 58 1.84 9.14 20.64
CA ASN A 58 0.72 9.32 21.55
C ASN A 58 -0.56 9.74 20.79
N ALA A 59 -1.70 9.74 21.49
CA ALA A 59 -2.99 10.05 20.88
C ALA A 59 -3.06 11.44 20.21
N VAL A 60 -2.38 12.45 20.76
CA VAL A 60 -2.35 13.81 20.20
C VAL A 60 -1.48 13.84 18.93
N GLN A 61 -0.29 13.24 18.97
CA GLN A 61 0.58 13.10 17.80
C GLN A 61 -0.13 12.35 16.68
N LYS A 62 -0.81 11.24 17.01
CA LYS A 62 -1.59 10.43 16.06
C LYS A 62 -2.76 11.21 15.46
N LEU A 63 -3.45 12.03 16.25
CA LEU A 63 -4.51 12.92 15.76
C LEU A 63 -3.96 13.98 14.80
N LEU A 64 -2.86 14.64 15.17
CA LEU A 64 -2.22 15.67 14.34
C LEU A 64 -1.69 15.08 13.03
N LEU A 65 -1.03 13.92 13.08
CA LEU A 65 -0.57 13.20 11.90
C LEU A 65 -1.74 12.81 11.00
N SER A 66 -2.84 12.31 11.58
CA SER A 66 -4.06 11.98 10.82
C SER A 66 -4.62 13.20 10.11
N ALA A 67 -4.81 14.31 10.84
CA ALA A 67 -5.39 15.53 10.29
C ALA A 67 -4.51 16.14 9.19
N GLY A 68 -3.21 16.28 9.46
CA GLY A 68 -2.24 16.81 8.48
C GLY A 68 -2.16 15.94 7.23
N SER A 69 -2.11 14.62 7.39
CA SER A 69 -2.06 13.67 6.28
C SER A 69 -3.34 13.66 5.46
N ALA A 70 -4.51 13.78 6.10
CA ALA A 70 -5.79 13.89 5.40
C ALA A 70 -5.87 15.15 4.54
N VAL A 71 -5.49 16.31 5.10
CA VAL A 71 -5.44 17.58 4.35
C VAL A 71 -4.48 17.45 3.16
N MET A 72 -3.30 16.90 3.38
CA MET A 72 -2.30 16.78 2.32
C MET A 72 -2.71 15.78 1.24
N ALA A 73 -3.29 14.63 1.59
CA ALA A 73 -3.80 13.64 0.63
C ALA A 73 -4.97 14.20 -0.22
N LEU A 74 -5.78 15.10 0.35
CA LEU A 74 -6.82 15.81 -0.40
C LEU A 74 -6.25 16.89 -1.31
N TYR A 75 -5.17 17.56 -0.92
CA TYR A 75 -4.49 18.53 -1.76
C TYR A 75 -3.75 17.85 -2.92
N ASP A 76 -2.92 16.86 -2.60
CA ASP A 76 -2.13 16.06 -3.53
C ASP A 76 -2.24 14.55 -3.21
N PRO A 77 -3.06 13.79 -3.94
CA PRO A 77 -3.21 12.36 -3.73
C PRO A 77 -2.10 11.51 -4.34
N TYR A 78 -1.18 12.11 -5.13
CA TYR A 78 0.03 11.41 -5.57
C TYR A 78 1.09 11.35 -4.46
N ARG A 79 0.87 12.07 -3.35
CA ARG A 79 1.56 11.84 -2.08
C ARG A 79 1.04 10.58 -1.39
N HIS A 80 1.44 9.45 -1.94
CA HIS A 80 1.13 8.12 -1.41
C HIS A 80 1.58 7.94 0.04
N ASP A 81 2.62 8.66 0.47
CA ASP A 81 3.11 8.71 1.84
C ASP A 81 2.04 9.25 2.81
N MET A 82 1.30 10.30 2.44
CA MET A 82 0.25 10.86 3.31
C MET A 82 -0.98 9.98 3.37
N VAL A 83 -1.33 9.31 2.28
CA VAL A 83 -2.39 8.28 2.29
C VAL A 83 -2.00 7.11 3.20
N ALA A 84 -0.73 6.70 3.16
CA ALA A 84 -0.16 5.66 4.00
C ALA A 84 -0.21 6.05 5.49
N VAL A 85 0.27 7.24 5.86
CA VAL A 85 0.24 7.74 7.25
C VAL A 85 -1.20 7.86 7.75
N LEU A 86 -2.09 8.48 6.98
CA LEU A 86 -3.51 8.56 7.32
C LEU A 86 -4.08 7.17 7.61
N GLY A 87 -3.65 6.18 6.84
CA GLY A 87 -4.10 4.82 7.02
C GLY A 87 -3.62 4.15 8.29
N GLU A 88 -2.35 4.35 8.66
CA GLU A 88 -1.77 3.82 9.89
C GLU A 88 -2.42 4.44 11.14
N THR A 89 -2.65 5.75 11.10
CA THR A 89 -3.13 6.49 12.26
C THR A 89 -4.64 6.37 12.48
N THR A 90 -5.42 6.03 11.45
CA THR A 90 -6.89 5.87 11.55
C THR A 90 -7.36 4.42 11.44
N GLY A 91 -6.51 3.50 10.99
CA GLY A 91 -6.88 2.12 10.64
C GLY A 91 -6.99 1.14 11.81
N ALA A 92 -6.64 1.51 13.05
CA ALA A 92 -6.44 0.56 14.15
C ALA A 92 -7.63 -0.40 14.41
N VAL A 93 -8.87 0.05 14.28
CA VAL A 93 -10.06 -0.81 14.44
C VAL A 93 -10.19 -1.80 13.29
N ALA A 94 -10.03 -1.33 12.05
CA ALA A 94 -10.12 -2.15 10.85
C ALA A 94 -8.98 -3.19 10.80
N LEU A 95 -7.74 -2.80 11.13
CA LEU A 95 -6.59 -3.69 11.21
C LEU A 95 -6.80 -4.82 12.24
N ARG A 96 -7.36 -4.52 13.42
CA ARG A 96 -7.72 -5.55 14.40
C ARG A 96 -8.74 -6.54 13.86
N LYS A 97 -9.79 -6.05 13.20
CA LYS A 97 -10.80 -6.92 12.57
C LYS A 97 -10.18 -7.81 11.49
N LEU A 98 -9.29 -7.26 10.66
CA LEU A 98 -8.59 -8.01 9.60
C LEU A 98 -7.68 -9.08 10.18
N ARG A 99 -6.85 -8.73 11.17
CA ARG A 99 -6.03 -9.70 11.90
C ARG A 99 -6.88 -10.83 12.48
N ASP A 100 -7.98 -10.49 13.16
CA ASP A 100 -8.85 -11.49 13.79
C ASP A 100 -9.53 -12.38 12.73
N GLN A 101 -9.82 -11.84 11.54
CA GLN A 101 -10.32 -12.62 10.41
C GLN A 101 -9.24 -13.54 9.83
N MET A 102 -8.00 -13.07 9.69
CA MET A 102 -6.84 -13.86 9.25
C MET A 102 -6.58 -15.02 10.22
N ARG A 103 -6.62 -14.78 11.55
CA ARG A 103 -6.42 -15.83 12.56
C ARG A 103 -7.45 -16.96 12.55
N ARG A 104 -8.67 -16.70 12.05
CA ARG A 104 -9.74 -17.70 11.94
C ARG A 104 -9.65 -18.53 10.66
N ASP A 105 -8.82 -18.12 9.71
CA ASP A 105 -8.59 -18.82 8.45
C ASP A 105 -7.28 -19.61 8.56
N PRO A 106 -7.24 -20.91 8.25
CA PRO A 106 -6.02 -21.71 8.38
C PRO A 106 -4.83 -21.13 7.59
N GLU A 107 -5.10 -20.60 6.40
CA GLU A 107 -4.08 -20.02 5.53
C GLU A 107 -3.70 -18.60 6.00
N GLY A 108 -4.69 -17.81 6.40
CA GLY A 108 -4.46 -16.51 7.04
C GLY A 108 -3.60 -16.61 8.30
N LEU A 109 -3.81 -17.65 9.12
CA LEU A 109 -3.02 -17.92 10.31
C LEU A 109 -1.57 -18.28 9.94
N GLN A 110 -1.37 -19.13 8.93
CA GLN A 110 -0.03 -19.46 8.42
C GLN A 110 0.71 -18.20 7.94
N ILE A 111 0.02 -17.30 7.24
CA ILE A 111 0.60 -16.02 6.78
C ILE A 111 1.00 -15.12 7.95
N LEU A 112 0.22 -15.07 9.03
CA LEU A 112 0.57 -14.29 10.23
C LEU A 112 1.80 -14.86 10.95
N GLN A 113 2.01 -16.17 10.87
CA GLN A 113 3.16 -16.86 11.45
C GLN A 113 4.42 -16.73 10.58
N GLU A 114 4.32 -17.03 9.29
CA GLU A 114 5.45 -17.04 8.35
C GLU A 114 5.86 -15.64 7.87
N ARG A 115 4.93 -14.67 7.97
CA ARG A 115 5.12 -13.26 7.59
C ARG A 115 5.76 -13.04 6.21
N PRO A 116 5.31 -13.72 5.13
CA PRO A 116 5.89 -13.55 3.81
C PRO A 116 5.81 -12.11 3.30
N ARG A 117 6.80 -11.70 2.52
CA ARG A 117 6.95 -10.35 1.96
C ARG A 117 7.01 -10.38 0.44
N ILE A 118 6.34 -9.43 -0.19
CA ILE A 118 6.32 -9.24 -1.65
C ILE A 118 7.20 -8.01 -1.94
N ARG A 119 8.48 -8.25 -2.26
CA ARG A 119 9.50 -7.25 -2.54
C ARG A 119 10.32 -7.66 -3.75
N MET A 120 11.07 -6.74 -4.34
CA MET A 120 12.04 -7.11 -5.38
C MET A 120 13.09 -8.09 -4.87
N SER A 121 13.50 -7.97 -3.60
CA SER A 121 14.51 -8.84 -3.00
C SER A 121 14.02 -10.24 -2.65
N THR A 122 12.71 -10.47 -2.57
CA THR A 122 12.13 -11.77 -2.20
C THR A 122 11.56 -12.54 -3.38
N LEU A 123 11.42 -11.90 -4.54
CA LEU A 123 10.80 -12.48 -5.73
C LEU A 123 11.76 -12.49 -6.91
N ASP A 124 11.84 -13.62 -7.60
CA ASP A 124 12.54 -13.71 -8.87
C ASP A 124 11.64 -13.19 -10.00
N PHE A 125 11.70 -11.88 -10.23
CA PHE A 125 10.94 -11.22 -11.29
C PHE A 125 11.34 -11.66 -12.70
N GLN A 126 12.55 -12.18 -12.90
CA GLN A 126 12.91 -12.72 -14.21
C GLN A 126 12.09 -14.00 -14.47
N THR A 127 12.07 -14.92 -13.50
CA THR A 127 11.23 -16.11 -13.59
C THR A 127 9.76 -15.74 -13.78
N LEU A 128 9.22 -14.77 -13.01
CA LEU A 128 7.82 -14.33 -13.18
C LEU A 128 7.52 -13.81 -14.59
N ARG A 129 8.44 -13.08 -15.21
CA ARG A 129 8.29 -12.60 -16.61
C ARG A 129 8.33 -13.73 -17.62
N GLU A 130 9.04 -14.82 -17.35
CA GLU A 130 9.16 -15.95 -18.26
C GLU A 130 7.99 -16.95 -18.15
N MET A 131 7.14 -16.82 -17.12
CA MET A 131 5.98 -17.69 -16.94
C MET A 131 4.97 -17.58 -18.10
N PRO A 132 4.15 -18.64 -18.34
CA PRO A 132 3.15 -18.64 -19.39
C PRO A 132 2.10 -17.52 -19.22
N ASP A 133 1.60 -17.00 -20.34
CA ASP A 133 0.53 -16.00 -20.35
C ASP A 133 -0.72 -16.49 -19.63
N GLY A 134 -1.37 -15.58 -18.90
CA GLY A 134 -2.53 -15.89 -18.07
C GLY A 134 -2.20 -16.49 -16.69
N THR A 135 -0.94 -16.86 -16.41
CA THR A 135 -0.50 -17.18 -15.05
C THR A 135 -0.39 -15.92 -14.20
N PHE A 136 -0.67 -16.04 -12.91
CA PHE A 136 -0.72 -14.90 -12.01
C PHE A 136 0.64 -14.18 -11.90
N GLY A 137 1.73 -14.92 -11.82
CA GLY A 137 3.08 -14.37 -11.83
C GLY A 137 3.39 -13.58 -13.10
N ARG A 138 3.04 -14.13 -14.28
CA ARG A 138 3.24 -13.45 -15.57
C ARG A 138 2.43 -12.15 -15.66
N GLU A 139 1.15 -12.21 -15.30
CA GLU A 139 0.27 -11.05 -15.35
C GLU A 139 0.68 -9.96 -14.34
N TYR A 140 1.16 -10.36 -13.16
CA TYR A 140 1.68 -9.40 -12.17
C TYR A 140 2.95 -8.71 -12.66
N ALA A 141 3.92 -9.46 -13.19
CA ALA A 141 5.13 -8.89 -13.76
C ALA A 141 4.81 -7.93 -14.92
N ARG A 142 3.89 -8.33 -15.81
CA ARG A 142 3.40 -7.46 -16.89
C ARG A 142 2.76 -6.18 -16.36
N PHE A 143 1.95 -6.27 -15.31
CA PHE A 143 1.33 -5.11 -14.67
C PHE A 143 2.39 -4.13 -14.16
N LEU A 144 3.41 -4.61 -13.45
CA LEU A 144 4.49 -3.76 -12.94
C LEU A 144 5.25 -3.08 -14.09
N ASP A 145 5.62 -3.84 -15.12
CA ASP A 145 6.38 -3.36 -16.28
C ASP A 145 5.59 -2.28 -17.06
N VAL A 146 4.30 -2.50 -17.32
CA VAL A 146 3.42 -1.56 -18.05
C VAL A 146 3.18 -0.26 -17.29
N ASN A 147 3.07 -0.33 -15.96
CA ASN A 147 2.80 0.84 -15.13
C ASN A 147 4.08 1.51 -14.62
N HIS A 148 5.26 0.96 -14.92
CA HIS A 148 6.56 1.45 -14.45
C HIS A 148 6.65 1.57 -12.93
N VAL A 149 6.08 0.59 -12.21
CA VAL A 149 6.07 0.53 -10.75
C VAL A 149 6.81 -0.70 -10.25
N THR A 150 7.24 -0.67 -9.00
CA THR A 150 7.89 -1.81 -8.31
C THR A 150 7.18 -2.10 -6.99
N PRO A 151 7.23 -3.35 -6.49
CA PRO A 151 6.70 -3.70 -5.18
C PRO A 151 7.33 -2.88 -4.04
N ASP A 152 8.58 -2.43 -4.20
CA ASP A 152 9.33 -1.71 -3.18
C ASP A 152 8.90 -0.24 -3.03
N THR A 153 8.05 0.26 -3.93
CA THR A 153 7.44 1.60 -3.78
C THR A 153 6.52 1.68 -2.55
N ARG A 154 6.16 0.53 -1.95
CA ARG A 154 5.32 0.42 -0.76
C ARG A 154 6.11 0.71 0.50
N MET A 155 5.95 1.93 1.01
CA MET A 155 6.62 2.39 2.23
C MET A 155 6.37 1.45 3.43
N PRO A 156 7.41 1.21 4.26
CA PRO A 156 7.26 0.55 5.55
C PRO A 156 6.21 1.24 6.43
N VAL A 157 5.42 0.45 7.16
CA VAL A 157 4.55 0.93 8.24
C VAL A 157 5.40 1.47 9.38
N LYS A 158 4.97 2.55 10.04
CA LYS A 158 5.75 3.24 11.10
C LYS A 158 4.94 3.58 12.35
N PHE A 159 3.68 3.95 12.21
CA PHE A 159 2.85 4.58 13.25
C PHE A 159 1.77 3.65 13.83
N VAL A 160 1.88 2.35 13.57
CA VAL A 160 1.02 1.32 14.17
C VAL A 160 1.71 0.76 15.41
N ASP A 161 1.12 0.99 16.59
CA ASP A 161 1.69 0.62 17.89
C ASP A 161 1.37 -0.84 18.28
N ASP A 162 1.45 -1.77 17.33
CA ASP A 162 1.30 -3.22 17.52
C ASP A 162 2.00 -3.92 16.33
N GLU A 163 2.95 -4.79 16.62
CA GLU A 163 3.82 -5.42 15.62
C GLU A 163 3.04 -6.29 14.61
N GLU A 164 2.06 -7.07 15.09
CA GLU A 164 1.29 -7.95 14.23
C GLU A 164 0.29 -7.14 13.39
N LEU A 165 -0.32 -6.09 13.95
CA LEU A 165 -1.15 -5.16 13.18
C LEU A 165 -0.33 -4.36 12.16
N ALA A 166 0.92 -4.01 12.48
CA ALA A 166 1.83 -3.37 11.55
C ALA A 166 2.13 -4.32 10.38
N TYR A 167 2.35 -5.61 10.65
CA TYR A 167 2.46 -6.63 9.60
C TYR A 167 1.18 -6.72 8.74
N VAL A 168 -0.01 -6.75 9.33
CA VAL A 168 -1.28 -6.79 8.58
C VAL A 168 -1.44 -5.55 7.69
N ALA A 169 -1.13 -4.36 8.21
CA ALA A 169 -1.16 -3.12 7.45
C ALA A 169 -0.17 -3.15 6.28
N GLN A 170 1.01 -3.70 6.52
CA GLN A 170 2.05 -3.79 5.52
C GLN A 170 1.73 -4.84 4.44
N ARG A 171 1.18 -6.00 4.81
CA ARG A 171 0.69 -6.99 3.86
C ARG A 171 -0.39 -6.38 2.96
N TYR A 172 -1.33 -5.62 3.55
CA TYR A 172 -2.32 -4.89 2.76
C TYR A 172 -1.68 -3.99 1.70
N ARG A 173 -0.62 -3.24 2.05
CA ARG A 173 0.11 -2.40 1.07
C ARG A 173 0.74 -3.22 -0.05
N GLU A 174 1.33 -4.35 0.29
CA GLU A 174 2.05 -5.20 -0.65
C GLU A 174 1.11 -5.93 -1.61
N VAL A 175 -0.08 -6.35 -1.16
CA VAL A 175 -1.06 -7.03 -2.03
C VAL A 175 -1.88 -6.06 -2.89
N HIS A 176 -1.81 -4.75 -2.66
CA HIS A 176 -2.57 -3.76 -3.42
C HIS A 176 -2.32 -3.85 -4.93
N ASP A 177 -1.04 -3.95 -5.35
CA ASP A 177 -0.70 -4.08 -6.78
C ASP A 177 -1.16 -5.43 -7.36
N LEU A 178 -1.23 -6.47 -6.52
CA LEU A 178 -1.84 -7.74 -6.90
C LEU A 178 -3.34 -7.59 -7.14
N MET A 179 -4.03 -6.71 -6.39
CA MET A 179 -5.45 -6.45 -6.60
C MET A 179 -5.69 -5.78 -7.95
N HIS A 180 -4.83 -4.88 -8.40
CA HIS A 180 -4.92 -4.34 -9.76
C HIS A 180 -4.86 -5.44 -10.82
N THR A 181 -3.93 -6.38 -10.65
CA THR A 181 -3.77 -7.55 -11.55
C THR A 181 -5.02 -8.44 -11.52
N LEU A 182 -5.50 -8.81 -10.33
CA LEU A 182 -6.68 -9.65 -10.15
C LEU A 182 -7.96 -8.96 -10.60
N LEU A 183 -8.10 -7.65 -10.46
CA LEU A 183 -9.30 -6.93 -10.88
C LEU A 183 -9.21 -6.47 -12.35
N GLY A 184 -8.05 -6.62 -12.99
CA GLY A 184 -7.82 -6.14 -14.37
C GLY A 184 -7.91 -4.61 -14.47
N MET A 185 -7.55 -3.89 -13.41
CA MET A 185 -7.68 -2.44 -13.32
C MET A 185 -6.30 -1.76 -13.46
N PRO A 186 -6.14 -0.76 -14.35
CA PRO A 186 -4.90 0.00 -14.48
C PRO A 186 -4.70 0.94 -13.28
N THR A 187 -3.52 1.56 -13.15
CA THR A 187 -3.20 2.55 -12.09
C THR A 187 -3.62 3.98 -12.43
N ASN A 188 -4.48 4.16 -13.43
CA ASN A 188 -5.08 5.47 -13.69
C ASN A 188 -6.20 5.75 -12.67
N MET A 189 -6.61 7.03 -12.55
CA MET A 189 -7.61 7.44 -11.56
C MET A 189 -8.93 6.64 -11.61
N LEU A 190 -9.36 6.15 -12.78
CA LEU A 190 -10.55 5.29 -12.85
C LEU A 190 -10.29 3.93 -12.19
N GLY A 191 -9.20 3.27 -12.55
CA GLY A 191 -8.84 1.97 -11.99
C GLY A 191 -8.55 2.04 -10.49
N GLU A 192 -7.84 3.06 -10.03
CA GLU A 192 -7.60 3.33 -8.60
C GLU A 192 -8.90 3.42 -7.81
N VAL A 193 -9.88 4.19 -8.29
CA VAL A 193 -11.19 4.31 -7.63
C VAL A 193 -11.88 2.95 -7.53
N VAL A 194 -11.82 2.14 -8.59
CA VAL A 194 -12.46 0.82 -8.62
C VAL A 194 -11.80 -0.15 -7.65
N VAL A 195 -10.46 -0.19 -7.62
CA VAL A 195 -9.70 -0.98 -6.63
C VAL A 195 -10.01 -0.50 -5.22
N LYS A 196 -10.09 0.82 -4.97
CA LYS A 196 -10.46 1.36 -3.65
C LYS A 196 -11.86 0.97 -3.21
N TRP A 197 -12.84 0.86 -4.12
CA TRP A 197 -14.17 0.33 -3.77
C TRP A 197 -14.10 -1.14 -3.34
N PHE A 198 -13.36 -1.97 -4.08
CA PHE A 198 -13.13 -3.37 -3.70
C PHE A 198 -12.42 -3.47 -2.33
N GLU A 199 -11.33 -2.73 -2.15
CA GLU A 199 -10.56 -2.69 -0.91
C GLU A 199 -11.38 -2.14 0.27
N ALA A 200 -12.21 -1.12 0.06
CA ALA A 200 -13.07 -0.57 1.11
C ALA A 200 -14.02 -1.63 1.67
N VAL A 201 -14.58 -2.47 0.80
CA VAL A 201 -15.44 -3.60 1.20
C VAL A 201 -14.64 -4.69 1.90
N GLN A 202 -13.48 -5.06 1.36
CA GLN A 202 -12.64 -6.14 1.89
C GLN A 202 -11.96 -5.81 3.22
N THR A 203 -11.54 -4.56 3.39
CA THR A 203 -10.65 -4.16 4.49
C THR A 203 -11.35 -3.32 5.55
N GLY A 204 -12.40 -2.57 5.17
CA GLY A 204 -13.03 -1.58 6.04
C GLY A 204 -12.10 -0.45 6.48
N LEU A 205 -10.94 -0.34 5.84
CA LEU A 205 -9.91 0.61 6.20
C LEU A 205 -10.35 2.05 5.80
N PRO A 206 -10.20 3.07 6.68
CA PRO A 206 -10.74 4.40 6.42
C PRO A 206 -10.21 5.06 5.15
N MET A 207 -8.92 4.91 4.85
CA MET A 207 -8.32 5.50 3.64
C MET A 207 -8.84 4.86 2.34
N CYS A 208 -9.19 3.56 2.36
CA CYS A 208 -9.86 2.90 1.24
C CYS A 208 -11.26 3.47 1.03
N ILE A 209 -12.04 3.61 2.11
CA ILE A 209 -13.40 4.16 2.08
C ILE A 209 -13.38 5.60 1.57
N LEU A 210 -12.48 6.43 2.09
CA LEU A 210 -12.34 7.82 1.67
C LEU A 210 -11.88 7.92 0.22
N GLY A 211 -10.90 7.12 -0.20
CA GLY A 211 -10.43 7.06 -1.59
C GLY A 211 -11.53 6.64 -2.55
N ALA A 212 -12.34 5.65 -2.18
CA ALA A 212 -13.48 5.17 -2.96
C ALA A 212 -14.59 6.23 -3.08
N ALA A 213 -14.89 6.94 -1.99
CA ALA A 213 -15.96 7.94 -1.94
C ALA A 213 -15.58 9.26 -2.64
N PHE A 214 -14.36 9.75 -2.43
CA PHE A 214 -13.93 11.08 -2.90
C PHE A 214 -13.08 11.04 -4.18
N GLY A 215 -12.46 9.90 -4.53
CA GLY A 215 -11.72 9.74 -5.79
C GLY A 215 -12.53 10.05 -7.06
N PRO A 216 -13.85 9.71 -7.15
CA PRO A 216 -14.69 10.08 -8.30
C PRO A 216 -14.77 11.58 -8.60
N LEU A 217 -14.59 12.46 -7.61
CA LEU A 217 -14.67 13.92 -7.80
C LEU A 217 -13.61 14.46 -8.78
N ARG A 218 -12.57 13.67 -9.06
CA ARG A 218 -11.47 14.01 -9.97
C ARG A 218 -11.63 13.43 -11.38
N LEU A 219 -12.76 12.77 -11.66
CA LEU A 219 -13.01 12.12 -12.93
C LEU A 219 -13.84 12.99 -13.87
N ASN A 220 -13.53 12.91 -15.17
CA ASN A 220 -14.38 13.50 -16.20
C ASN A 220 -15.67 12.68 -16.43
N ASN A 221 -16.64 13.28 -17.11
CA ASN A 221 -17.95 12.66 -17.36
C ASN A 221 -17.88 11.29 -18.06
N LYS A 222 -16.91 11.07 -18.96
CA LYS A 222 -16.73 9.77 -19.64
C LYS A 222 -16.33 8.68 -18.66
N ARG A 223 -15.36 8.95 -17.78
CA ARG A 223 -14.91 8.02 -16.73
C ARG A 223 -15.99 7.80 -15.66
N MET A 224 -16.74 8.84 -15.30
CA MET A 224 -17.88 8.72 -14.38
C MET A 224 -18.97 7.75 -14.89
N LYS A 225 -19.26 7.75 -16.20
CA LYS A 225 -20.19 6.77 -16.79
C LYS A 225 -19.68 5.33 -16.64
N LYS A 226 -18.37 5.10 -16.80
CA LYS A 226 -17.75 3.77 -16.62
C LYS A 226 -17.86 3.29 -15.16
N LEU A 227 -17.77 4.20 -14.18
CA LEU A 227 -17.96 3.85 -12.77
C LEU A 227 -19.37 3.30 -12.47
N GLY A 228 -20.39 3.70 -13.22
CA GLY A 228 -21.75 3.17 -13.05
C GLY A 228 -21.84 1.65 -13.23
N VAL A 229 -20.91 1.04 -13.98
CA VAL A 229 -20.81 -0.42 -14.15
C VAL A 229 -19.73 -1.00 -13.24
N LEU A 230 -18.56 -0.35 -13.17
CA LEU A 230 -17.41 -0.87 -12.41
C LEU A 230 -17.61 -0.88 -10.90
N VAL A 231 -18.23 0.15 -10.32
CA VAL A 231 -18.36 0.26 -8.87
C VAL A 231 -19.31 -0.82 -8.32
N PRO A 232 -20.52 -1.04 -8.89
CA PRO A 232 -21.35 -2.16 -8.45
C PRO A 232 -20.64 -3.51 -8.58
N TRP A 233 -19.90 -3.74 -9.66
CA TRP A 233 -19.13 -4.96 -9.85
C TRP A 233 -18.00 -5.12 -8.81
N ALA A 234 -17.23 -4.07 -8.53
CA ALA A 234 -16.16 -4.11 -7.55
C ALA A 234 -16.68 -4.32 -6.14
N VAL A 235 -17.80 -3.69 -5.78
CA VAL A 235 -18.48 -3.89 -4.50
C VAL A 235 -19.01 -5.32 -4.39
N GLN A 236 -19.64 -5.85 -5.44
CA GLN A 236 -20.15 -7.22 -5.44
C GLN A 236 -19.00 -8.23 -5.35
N SER A 237 -17.92 -8.03 -6.10
CA SER A 237 -16.72 -8.86 -6.03
C SER A 237 -16.08 -8.80 -4.64
N GLY A 238 -16.01 -7.61 -4.04
CA GLY A 238 -15.48 -7.44 -2.69
C GLY A 238 -16.36 -8.10 -1.62
N ARG A 239 -17.69 -8.20 -1.83
CA ARG A 239 -18.59 -8.92 -0.90
C ARG A 239 -18.52 -10.43 -1.06
N ASN A 240 -18.34 -10.90 -2.29
CA ASN A 240 -18.27 -12.32 -2.61
C ASN A 240 -16.90 -12.92 -2.27
N ALA A 241 -15.84 -12.12 -2.36
CA ALA A 241 -14.48 -12.57 -2.14
C ALA A 241 -14.22 -12.94 -0.66
N ARG A 242 -13.50 -14.04 -0.45
CA ARG A 242 -12.78 -14.31 0.81
C ARG A 242 -11.79 -13.18 1.09
N CYS A 243 -11.39 -13.02 2.35
CA CYS A 243 -10.44 -11.99 2.73
C CYS A 243 -9.16 -12.10 1.90
N VAL A 244 -8.86 -11.08 1.10
CA VAL A 244 -7.69 -11.09 0.20
C VAL A 244 -6.36 -11.18 0.95
N LEU A 245 -6.32 -10.86 2.24
CA LEU A 245 -5.11 -11.01 3.06
C LEU A 245 -4.82 -12.48 3.43
N ASN A 246 -5.82 -13.37 3.34
CA ASN A 246 -5.70 -14.79 3.70
C ASN A 246 -5.06 -15.65 2.61
N PHE A 247 -4.83 -15.11 1.41
CA PHE A 247 -4.26 -15.87 0.29
C PHE A 247 -2.74 -15.77 0.30
N TYR A 248 -2.06 -16.92 0.26
CA TYR A 248 -0.61 -17.06 0.19
C TYR A 248 -0.17 -16.93 -1.28
N TYR A 249 -0.23 -15.71 -1.81
CA TYR A 249 0.09 -15.37 -3.19
C TYR A 249 1.46 -15.86 -3.64
N GLU A 250 2.42 -15.82 -2.72
CA GLU A 250 3.82 -16.18 -2.91
C GLU A 250 3.98 -17.67 -3.29
N LYS A 251 2.96 -18.50 -3.01
CA LYS A 251 2.90 -19.94 -3.36
C LYS A 251 2.04 -20.21 -4.63
N ARG A 252 1.48 -19.19 -5.26
CA ARG A 252 0.47 -19.30 -6.33
C ARG A 252 0.83 -18.63 -7.66
N TRP A 253 2.09 -18.22 -7.85
CA TRP A 253 2.49 -17.54 -9.09
C TRP A 253 2.17 -18.34 -10.36
N GLY A 254 2.22 -19.68 -10.30
CA GLY A 254 1.90 -20.58 -11.42
C GLY A 254 0.41 -20.78 -11.70
N GLN A 255 -0.48 -20.37 -10.78
CA GLN A 255 -1.92 -20.50 -10.96
C GLN A 255 -2.42 -19.51 -12.01
N SER A 256 -3.44 -19.87 -12.78
CA SER A 256 -4.04 -18.93 -13.73
C SER A 256 -4.80 -17.82 -12.98
N VAL A 257 -4.79 -16.60 -13.52
CA VAL A 257 -5.55 -15.48 -12.94
C VAL A 257 -7.03 -15.81 -12.85
N ALA A 258 -7.58 -16.53 -13.84
CA ALA A 258 -8.97 -16.96 -13.83
C ALA A 258 -9.28 -17.92 -12.67
N SER A 259 -8.45 -18.94 -12.46
CA SER A 259 -8.61 -19.88 -11.34
C SER A 259 -8.42 -19.19 -10.00
N LEU A 260 -7.46 -18.28 -9.88
CA LEU A 260 -7.23 -17.54 -8.64
C LEU A 260 -8.38 -16.59 -8.31
N ARG A 261 -8.99 -15.94 -9.32
CA ARG A 261 -10.23 -15.15 -9.13
C ARG A 261 -11.36 -16.02 -8.61
N GLU A 262 -11.56 -17.20 -9.18
CA GLU A 262 -12.60 -18.14 -8.76
C GLU A 262 -12.38 -18.62 -7.32
N GLU A 263 -11.15 -19.01 -6.97
CA GLU A 263 -10.78 -19.44 -5.61
C GLU A 263 -10.99 -18.33 -4.58
N ILE A 264 -10.67 -17.08 -4.95
CA ILE A 264 -10.89 -15.92 -4.08
C ILE A 264 -12.37 -15.57 -4.00
N GLY A 265 -13.14 -15.76 -5.07
CA GLY A 265 -14.50 -15.27 -5.22
C GLY A 265 -14.59 -13.87 -5.86
N ILE A 266 -13.59 -13.48 -6.65
CA ILE A 266 -13.64 -12.26 -7.47
C ILE A 266 -14.41 -12.56 -8.76
N LEU A 267 -15.44 -11.77 -9.04
CA LEU A 267 -16.23 -11.94 -10.27
C LEU A 267 -15.40 -11.55 -11.50
N PRO A 268 -15.64 -12.15 -12.68
CA PRO A 268 -14.98 -11.74 -13.91
C PRO A 268 -15.12 -10.23 -14.16
N PRO A 269 -14.04 -9.50 -14.49
CA PRO A 269 -14.11 -8.07 -14.79
C PRO A 269 -15.05 -7.78 -15.97
N PRO A 270 -15.89 -6.73 -15.90
CA PRO A 270 -16.76 -6.35 -17.01
C PRO A 270 -15.94 -5.91 -18.23
N GLU A 271 -16.36 -6.31 -19.42
CA GLU A 271 -15.80 -5.77 -20.66
C GLU A 271 -16.24 -4.32 -20.86
N ILE A 272 -15.32 -3.38 -20.63
CA ILE A 272 -15.60 -1.96 -20.85
C ILE A 272 -14.85 -1.52 -22.08
N LYS A 273 -15.61 -1.24 -23.13
CA LYS A 273 -15.08 -0.66 -24.36
C LYS A 273 -14.32 0.64 -24.04
N ALA A 274 -13.14 0.76 -24.63
CA ALA A 274 -12.23 1.90 -24.44
C ALA A 274 -12.92 3.24 -24.74
#